data_AF-A0A0D7BW32-F1
#
_entry.id   AF-A0A0D7BW32-F1
#
_cell.length_a   1.000
_cell.length_b   1.000
_cell.length_c   1.000
_cell.angle_alpha   90.00
_cell.angle_beta   90.00
_cell.angle_gamma   90.00
#
_symmetry.space_group_name_H-M   'P 1'
#
loop_
_entity.id
_entity.type
_entity.pdbx_description
1 polymer ?
#
loop_
_entity_poly.entity_id
_entity_poly.type
_entity_poly.pdbx_seq_one_letter_code
_entity_poly.pdbx_strand_id
1 'polypeptide(L)'
;MSDTTASGPSSPATSASSPPSSVSSPQLSTVNLSDVVVTDAGKAKATEIKAQANKAFSSHEFTRAVELYSEAIENNALDATLWNNRAYARMKLEEFGYALADASHPT
;
A
#
# COMPACT_ATOMS: atom_id res chain seq x y z
N MET A 1 -5.37 51.98 59.37
CA MET A 1 -6.23 52.96 58.66
C MET A 1 -5.90 52.76 57.18
N SER A 2 -6.47 51.74 56.54
CA SER A 2 -7.71 51.76 55.74
C SER A 2 -7.48 52.22 54.29
N ASP A 3 -6.95 51.31 53.47
CA ASP A 3 -7.17 51.26 52.01
C ASP A 3 -8.29 50.22 51.79
N THR A 4 -9.50 50.54 51.31
CA THR A 4 -9.95 51.26 50.11
C THR A 4 -9.86 50.40 48.85
N THR A 5 -11.03 49.86 48.51
CA THR A 5 -11.58 49.59 47.16
C THR A 5 -11.33 48.24 46.50
N ALA A 6 -12.44 47.53 46.36
CA ALA A 6 -12.66 46.38 45.49
C ALA A 6 -12.76 46.80 44.01
N SER A 7 -12.28 45.96 43.10
CA SER A 7 -12.84 45.80 41.74
C SER A 7 -12.29 44.50 41.14
N GLY A 8 -13.20 43.59 40.80
CA GLY A 8 -12.88 42.23 40.36
C GLY A 8 -12.32 42.17 38.92
N PRO A 9 -11.66 41.06 38.55
CA PRO A 9 -11.27 40.85 37.17
C PRO A 9 -12.45 40.32 36.34
N SER A 10 -12.90 41.12 35.38
CA SER A 10 -13.73 40.68 34.27
C SER A 10 -12.90 39.82 33.32
N SER A 11 -13.29 38.56 33.15
CA SER A 11 -12.78 37.66 32.12
C SER A 11 -13.19 38.14 30.72
N PRO A 12 -12.31 38.07 29.72
CA PRO A 12 -12.71 37.88 28.34
C PRO A 12 -12.41 36.43 27.93
N ALA A 13 -13.48 35.66 27.71
CA ALA A 13 -13.40 34.38 27.04
C ALA A 13 -12.98 34.62 25.57
N THR A 14 -11.73 34.30 25.23
CA THR A 14 -11.28 34.27 23.83
C THR A 14 -11.64 32.92 23.24
N SER A 15 -12.69 32.92 22.42
CA SER A 15 -13.14 31.82 21.58
C SER A 15 -11.98 31.14 20.85
N ALA A 16 -11.78 29.85 21.13
CA ALA A 16 -10.96 28.98 20.31
C ALA A 16 -11.67 28.81 18.95
N SER A 17 -11.15 29.48 17.92
CA SER A 17 -11.57 29.24 16.54
C SER A 17 -10.92 27.94 16.07
N SER A 18 -11.66 26.84 16.13
CA SER A 18 -11.28 25.61 15.44
C SER A 18 -11.36 25.84 13.92
N PRO A 19 -10.31 25.56 13.14
CA PRO A 19 -10.47 25.52 11.69
C PRO A 19 -11.35 24.32 11.31
N PRO A 20 -12.26 24.43 10.32
CA PRO A 20 -12.94 23.25 9.79
C PRO A 20 -11.91 22.41 9.02
N SER A 21 -11.61 21.22 9.55
CA SER A 21 -10.89 20.17 8.85
C SER A 21 -11.77 19.63 7.71
N SER A 22 -11.83 20.34 6.60
CA SER A 22 -12.46 19.87 5.37
C SER A 22 -11.46 19.87 4.22
N VAL A 23 -10.33 19.18 4.43
CA VAL A 23 -9.58 18.64 3.30
C VAL A 23 -10.39 17.44 2.81
N SER A 24 -11.07 17.65 1.69
CA SER A 24 -11.77 16.60 0.96
C SER A 24 -10.75 15.51 0.65
N SER A 25 -10.86 14.37 1.34
CA SER A 25 -10.06 13.20 1.05
C SER A 25 -10.17 12.90 -0.45
N PRO A 26 -9.06 12.72 -1.19
CA PRO A 26 -9.16 12.21 -2.54
C PRO A 26 -9.84 10.86 -2.44
N GLN A 27 -11.06 10.74 -2.98
CA GLN A 27 -11.72 9.46 -3.06
C GLN A 27 -10.85 8.58 -3.94
N LEU A 28 -10.29 7.53 -3.31
CA LEU A 28 -9.61 6.46 -3.98
C LEU A 28 -10.62 5.85 -4.96
N SER A 29 -10.45 6.13 -6.25
CA SER A 29 -11.21 5.50 -7.31
C SER A 29 -10.96 3.99 -7.21
N THR A 30 -11.91 3.27 -6.61
CA THR A 30 -11.90 1.81 -6.58
C THR A 30 -12.01 1.33 -8.02
N VAL A 31 -10.86 1.01 -8.62
CA VAL A 31 -10.81 0.31 -9.91
C VAL A 31 -11.45 -1.07 -9.68
N ASN A 32 -12.54 -1.35 -10.40
CA ASN A 32 -13.20 -2.66 -10.34
C ASN A 32 -12.25 -3.71 -10.92
N LEU A 33 -11.60 -4.46 -10.03
CA LEU A 33 -10.67 -5.55 -10.34
C LEU A 33 -11.38 -6.80 -10.90
N SER A 34 -12.72 -6.81 -10.88
CA SER A 34 -13.56 -7.97 -11.21
C SER A 34 -13.68 -8.29 -12.70
N ASP A 35 -13.19 -7.44 -13.61
CA ASP A 35 -13.29 -7.69 -15.06
C ASP A 35 -12.06 -8.40 -15.67
N VAL A 36 -11.03 -8.74 -14.87
CA VAL A 36 -9.93 -9.59 -15.34
C VAL A 36 -10.40 -11.05 -15.31
N VAL A 37 -10.94 -11.52 -16.43
CA VAL A 37 -11.23 -12.95 -16.64
C VAL A 37 -9.89 -13.71 -16.70
N VAL A 38 -9.37 -14.09 -15.53
CA VAL A 38 -8.22 -14.98 -15.43
C VAL A 38 -8.66 -16.38 -15.88
N THR A 39 -8.24 -16.75 -17.09
CA THR A 39 -8.50 -18.08 -17.64
C THR A 39 -7.66 -19.15 -16.94
N ASP A 40 -8.11 -20.40 -16.97
CA ASP A 40 -7.33 -21.52 -16.40
C ASP A 40 -5.98 -21.71 -17.12
N ALA A 41 -5.91 -21.38 -18.42
CA ALA A 41 -4.65 -21.31 -19.16
C ALA A 41 -3.72 -20.23 -18.61
N GLY A 42 -4.26 -19.05 -18.25
CA GLY A 42 -3.51 -17.97 -17.59
C GLY A 42 -2.96 -18.41 -16.23
N LYS A 43 -3.76 -19.12 -15.42
CA LYS A 43 -3.31 -19.69 -14.13
C LYS A 43 -2.19 -20.72 -14.31
N ALA A 44 -2.30 -21.60 -15.31
CA ALA A 44 -1.28 -22.59 -15.61
C ALA A 44 0.05 -21.91 -16.02
N LYS A 45 -0.02 -20.93 -16.93
CA LYS A 45 1.15 -20.16 -17.36
C LYS A 45 1.78 -19.37 -16.20
N ALA A 46 0.97 -18.71 -15.37
CA ALA A 46 1.45 -18.03 -14.17
C ALA A 46 2.16 -18.98 -13.20
N THR A 47 1.68 -20.22 -13.07
CA THR A 47 2.29 -21.24 -12.21
C THR A 47 3.66 -21.69 -12.75
N GLU A 48 3.79 -21.86 -14.06
CA GLU A 48 5.07 -22.19 -14.70
C GLU A 48 6.09 -21.07 -14.51
N ILE A 49 5.69 -19.81 -14.77
CA ILE A 49 6.56 -18.64 -14.59
C ILE A 49 6.94 -18.48 -13.11
N LYS A 50 5.99 -18.69 -12.19
CA LYS A 50 6.26 -18.69 -10.73
C LYS A 50 7.36 -19.69 -10.35
N ALA A 51 7.36 -20.88 -10.94
CA ALA A 51 8.42 -21.87 -10.69
C ALA A 51 9.79 -21.37 -11.16
N GLN A 52 9.85 -20.68 -12.31
CA GLN A 52 11.08 -20.05 -12.80
C GLN A 52 11.52 -18.89 -11.88
N ALA A 53 10.58 -18.06 -11.41
CA ALA A 53 10.85 -16.98 -10.47
C ALA A 53 11.41 -17.51 -9.13
N ASN A 54 10.82 -18.58 -8.60
CA ASN A 54 11.32 -19.25 -7.39
C ASN A 54 12.74 -19.76 -7.56
N LYS A 55 13.08 -20.29 -8.75
CA LYS A 55 14.44 -20.74 -9.07
C LYS A 55 15.40 -19.56 -9.09
N ALA A 56 15.07 -18.47 -9.80
CA ALA A 56 15.88 -17.26 -9.84
C ALA A 56 16.08 -16.67 -8.43
N PHE A 57 15.02 -16.62 -7.62
CA PHE A 57 15.09 -16.16 -6.23
C PHE A 57 16.05 -17.01 -5.40
N SER A 58 15.97 -18.35 -5.51
CA SER A 58 16.86 -19.26 -4.78
C SER A 58 18.32 -19.14 -5.23
N SER A 59 18.54 -18.75 -6.49
CA SER A 59 19.86 -18.42 -7.04
C SER A 59 20.36 -17.02 -6.69
N HIS A 60 19.64 -16.27 -5.84
CA HIS A 60 19.93 -14.88 -5.46
C HIS A 60 19.87 -13.88 -6.64
N GLU A 61 19.25 -14.27 -7.75
CA GLU A 61 19.00 -13.39 -8.90
C GLU A 61 17.72 -12.59 -8.67
N PHE A 62 17.71 -11.75 -7.64
CA PHE A 62 16.48 -11.11 -7.15
C PHE A 62 15.82 -10.19 -8.19
N THR A 63 16.60 -9.46 -8.98
CA THR A 63 16.07 -8.63 -10.08
C THR A 63 15.31 -9.49 -11.10
N ARG A 64 15.89 -10.63 -11.49
CA ARG A 64 15.25 -11.55 -12.42
C ARG A 64 14.00 -12.20 -11.83
N ALA A 65 14.03 -12.51 -10.53
CA ALA A 65 12.84 -13.01 -9.82
C ALA A 65 11.71 -11.98 -9.85
N VAL A 66 11.98 -10.69 -9.62
CA VAL A 66 10.98 -9.61 -9.69
C VAL A 66 10.34 -9.51 -11.08
N GLU A 67 11.15 -9.59 -12.15
CA GLU A 67 10.65 -9.60 -13.53
C GLU A 67 9.71 -10.78 -13.79
N LEU A 68 10.14 -11.99 -13.43
CA LEU A 68 9.36 -13.21 -13.63
C LEU A 68 8.06 -13.20 -12.80
N TYR A 69 8.09 -12.75 -11.55
CA TYR A 69 6.84 -12.59 -10.79
C TYR A 69 5.91 -11.55 -11.40
N SER A 70 6.45 -10.49 -12.00
CA SER A 70 5.64 -9.49 -12.70
C SER A 70 4.95 -10.09 -13.92
N GLU A 71 5.67 -10.89 -14.72
CA GLU A 71 5.08 -11.62 -15.84
C GLU A 71 4.03 -12.64 -15.37
N ALA A 72 4.26 -13.33 -14.25
CA ALA A 72 3.27 -14.24 -13.68
C ALA A 72 1.99 -13.50 -13.25
N ILE A 73 2.12 -12.31 -12.66
CA ILE A 73 1.00 -11.45 -12.24
C ILE A 73 0.18 -10.99 -13.45
N GLU A 74 0.81 -10.66 -14.58
CA GLU A 74 0.09 -10.31 -15.81
C GLU A 74 -0.81 -11.45 -16.30
N ASN A 75 -0.45 -12.70 -16.02
CA ASN A 75 -1.24 -13.88 -16.38
C ASN A 75 -2.26 -14.29 -15.31
N ASN A 76 -2.00 -13.98 -14.04
CA ASN A 76 -2.90 -14.27 -12.92
C ASN A 76 -2.73 -13.26 -11.76
N ALA A 77 -3.33 -12.08 -11.89
CA ALA A 77 -3.25 -11.04 -10.87
C ALA A 77 -4.00 -11.40 -9.57
N LEU A 78 -4.85 -12.44 -9.59
CA LEU A 78 -5.62 -12.90 -8.43
C LEU A 78 -4.84 -13.87 -7.51
N ASP A 79 -3.65 -14.33 -7.91
CA ASP A 79 -2.80 -15.14 -7.02
C ASP A 79 -1.98 -14.21 -6.08
N ALA A 80 -2.50 -14.04 -4.86
CA ALA A 80 -1.83 -13.32 -3.77
C ALA A 80 -0.38 -13.75 -3.53
N THR A 81 -0.05 -15.02 -3.79
CA THR A 81 1.31 -15.56 -3.60
C THR A 81 2.31 -14.85 -4.51
N LEU A 82 1.91 -14.46 -5.72
CA LEU A 82 2.79 -13.80 -6.66
C LEU A 82 3.18 -12.40 -6.18
N TRP A 83 2.21 -11.65 -5.66
CA TRP A 83 2.44 -10.33 -5.07
C TRP A 83 3.34 -10.42 -3.85
N ASN A 84 3.06 -11.35 -2.92
CA ASN A 84 3.89 -11.57 -1.73
C ASN A 84 5.33 -11.96 -2.07
N ASN A 85 5.51 -12.86 -3.04
CA ASN A 85 6.85 -13.30 -3.43
C ASN A 85 7.62 -12.21 -4.18
N ARG A 86 6.95 -11.39 -5.00
CA ARG A 86 7.57 -10.21 -5.61
C ARG A 86 7.96 -9.17 -4.57
N ALA A 87 7.11 -8.92 -3.58
CA ALA A 87 7.42 -8.06 -2.45
C ALA A 87 8.68 -8.55 -1.72
N TYR A 88 8.78 -9.87 -1.47
CA TYR A 88 9.96 -10.42 -0.81
C TYR A 88 11.24 -10.30 -1.65
N ALA A 89 11.16 -10.52 -2.96
CA ALA A 89 12.28 -10.26 -3.87
C ALA A 89 12.71 -8.79 -3.87
N ARG A 90 11.75 -7.85 -3.86
CA ARG A 90 12.00 -6.41 -3.73
C ARG A 90 12.64 -6.04 -2.39
N MET A 91 12.24 -6.67 -1.29
CA MET A 91 12.90 -6.49 0.00
C MET A 91 14.38 -6.90 -0.02
N LYS A 92 14.74 -7.96 -0.77
CA LYS A 92 16.15 -8.36 -0.97
C LYS A 92 16.96 -7.37 -1.79
N LEU A 93 16.29 -6.57 -2.63
CA LEU A 93 16.87 -5.47 -3.41
C LEU A 93 16.82 -4.12 -2.67
N GLU A 94 16.30 -4.09 -1.43
CA GLU A 94 16.08 -2.85 -0.66
C GLU A 94 15.09 -1.87 -1.33
N GLU A 95 14.24 -2.37 -2.21
CA GLU A 95 13.18 -1.64 -2.90
C GLU A 95 11.90 -1.53 -2.05
N PHE A 96 12.04 -1.05 -0.81
CA PHE A 96 10.97 -1.14 0.21
C PHE A 96 9.66 -0.45 -0.17
N GLY A 97 9.72 0.67 -0.91
CA GLY A 97 8.52 1.36 -1.38
C GLY A 97 7.69 0.50 -2.34
N TYR A 98 8.36 -0.21 -3.25
CA TYR A 98 7.70 -1.12 -4.18
C TYR A 98 7.20 -2.40 -3.48
N ALA A 99 7.94 -2.90 -2.49
CA ALA A 99 7.50 -4.05 -1.68
C ALA A 99 6.22 -3.72 -0.88
N LEU A 100 6.13 -2.52 -0.31
CA LEU A 100 4.91 -2.05 0.38
C LEU A 100 3.73 -1.92 -0.59
N ALA A 101 3.96 -1.41 -1.80
CA ALA A 101 2.92 -1.34 -2.82
C ALA A 101 2.36 -2.73 -3.14
N ASP A 102 3.22 -3.74 -3.32
CA ASP A 102 2.80 -5.12 -3.55
C ASP A 102 2.00 -5.69 -2.36
N ALA A 103 2.42 -5.43 -1.12
CA ALA A 103 1.73 -5.89 0.08
C ALA A 103 0.35 -5.22 0.29
N SER A 104 0.15 -4.03 -0.27
CA SER A 104 -1.14 -3.32 -0.24
C SER A 104 -2.09 -3.72 -1.36
N HIS A 105 -1.67 -4.62 -2.26
CA HIS A 105 -2.52 -5.05 -3.36
C HIS A 105 -3.72 -5.85 -2.83
N PRO A 106 -4.95 -5.51 -3.21
CA PRO A 106 -6.13 -6.31 -2.86
C PRO A 106 -6.02 -7.69 -3.53
N THR A 107 -6.05 -8.74 -2.72
CA THR A 107 -5.98 -10.15 -3.11
C THR A 107 -7.36 -10.72 -3.41
#